data_AF-H3CC64-F1
#
_entry.id   AF-H3CC64-F1
#
_cell.length_a   1.000
_cell.length_b   1.000
_cell.length_c   1.000
_cell.angle_alpha   90.00
_cell.angle_beta   90.00
_cell.angle_gamma   90.00
#
_symmetry.space_group_name_H-M   'P 1'
#
loop_
_entity.id
_entity.type
_entity.pdbx_description
1 polymer ?
#
loop_
_entity_poly.entity_id
_entity_poly.type
_entity_poly.pdbx_seq_one_letter_code
_entity_poly.pdbx_strand_id
1 'polypeptide(L)'
;LRLVLLGRKEAGKSAAGNTILGGAGGFESGKPTEECVKIRADVAGRKVTVVTPLVGEWYYPLNSTPNWVRRETLRSVTLCPPGPHVVLLVVRSCASITEDYVCEIEEHLELLGRAVWDHTMLLFTRGDELGLTSMEQRISTSGPALQRLLQKCGSRYHVMNNHYRGDATQVKELMRKLEDMAAGGCF
;
A
#
# COMPACT_ATOMS: atom_id res chain seq x y z
N LEU A 1 2.10 15.70 -2.01
CA LEU A 1 2.46 14.27 -1.97
C LEU A 1 1.40 13.47 -2.73
N ARG A 2 1.79 12.47 -3.53
CA ARG A 2 0.88 11.65 -4.36
C ARG A 2 1.17 10.19 -4.08
N LEU A 3 0.18 9.47 -3.58
CA LEU A 3 0.29 8.11 -3.08
C LEU A 3 -0.64 7.21 -3.89
N VAL A 4 -0.18 6.00 -4.20
CA VAL A 4 -1.00 4.94 -4.79
C VAL A 4 -1.00 3.75 -3.83
N LEU A 5 -2.17 3.23 -3.48
CA LEU A 5 -2.31 2.09 -2.58
C LEU A 5 -2.65 0.85 -3.41
N LEU A 6 -1.76 -0.16 -3.39
CA LEU A 6 -1.93 -1.40 -4.14
C LEU A 6 -1.82 -2.62 -3.20
N GLY A 7 -2.21 -3.79 -3.71
CA GLY A 7 -2.15 -5.05 -2.95
C GLY A 7 -3.43 -5.87 -3.07
N ARG A 8 -3.42 -7.04 -2.42
CA ARG A 8 -4.50 -8.04 -2.46
C ARG A 8 -5.85 -7.49 -1.97
N LYS A 9 -6.93 -8.21 -2.33
CA LYS A 9 -8.29 -7.88 -1.87
C LYS A 9 -8.30 -7.98 -0.36
N GLU A 10 -9.10 -7.12 0.26
CA GLU A 10 -9.22 -7.07 1.72
C GLU A 10 -7.89 -6.86 2.48
N ALA A 11 -6.80 -6.45 1.81
CA ALA A 11 -5.55 -6.10 2.49
C ALA A 11 -5.67 -4.82 3.34
N GLY A 12 -6.80 -4.13 3.28
CA GLY A 12 -7.06 -2.91 4.06
C GLY A 12 -6.75 -1.60 3.34
N LYS A 13 -6.63 -1.59 2.00
CA LYS A 13 -6.31 -0.39 1.19
C LYS A 13 -7.22 0.81 1.50
N SER A 14 -8.54 0.63 1.42
CA SER A 14 -9.52 1.70 1.70
C SER A 14 -9.43 2.23 3.13
N ALA A 15 -9.27 1.33 4.10
CA ALA A 15 -9.12 1.69 5.50
C ALA A 15 -7.82 2.49 5.74
N ALA A 16 -6.70 2.03 5.17
CA ALA A 16 -5.43 2.75 5.21
C ALA A 16 -5.53 4.13 4.55
N GLY A 17 -6.18 4.24 3.39
CA GLY A 17 -6.43 5.51 2.72
C GLY A 17 -7.23 6.48 3.60
N ASN A 18 -8.27 5.99 4.28
CA ASN A 18 -9.05 6.80 5.22
C ASN A 18 -8.22 7.24 6.43
N THR A 19 -7.39 6.37 7.00
CA THR A 19 -6.48 6.71 8.11
C THR A 19 -5.48 7.78 7.70
N ILE A 20 -4.83 7.62 6.53
CA ILE A 20 -3.88 8.60 5.97
C ILE A 20 -4.54 9.96 5.79
N LEU A 21 -5.78 10.00 5.28
CA LEU A 21 -6.53 11.22 5.02
C LEU A 21 -7.30 11.76 6.26
N GLY A 22 -7.03 11.24 7.47
CA GLY A 22 -7.62 11.76 8.71
C GLY A 22 -9.13 11.53 8.84
N GLY A 23 -9.67 10.45 8.26
CA GLY A 23 -11.09 10.10 8.35
C GLY A 23 -12.01 10.84 7.38
N ALA A 24 -11.55 11.92 6.73
CA ALA A 24 -12.23 12.60 5.63
C ALA A 24 -12.06 11.87 4.28
N GLY A 25 -11.40 10.70 4.30
CA GLY A 25 -10.89 10.04 3.13
C GLY A 25 -11.94 9.45 2.20
N GLY A 26 -13.24 9.44 2.53
CA GLY A 26 -14.32 9.11 1.60
C GLY A 26 -14.27 7.73 0.91
N PHE A 27 -13.30 6.88 1.23
CA PHE A 27 -13.24 5.52 0.68
C PHE A 27 -14.28 4.69 1.41
N GLU A 28 -15.39 4.36 0.74
CA GLU A 28 -16.42 3.49 1.29
C GLU A 28 -15.81 2.10 1.59
N SER A 29 -15.69 1.75 2.86
CA SER A 29 -15.25 0.42 3.27
C SER A 29 -16.39 -0.58 3.05
N GLY A 30 -16.16 -1.62 2.26
CA GLY A 30 -17.13 -2.71 2.06
C GLY A 30 -18.00 -2.59 0.81
N LYS A 31 -17.85 -1.54 -0.01
CA LYS A 31 -18.43 -1.49 -1.35
C LYS A 31 -17.35 -1.78 -2.40
N PRO A 32 -17.43 -2.90 -3.13
CA PRO A 32 -16.54 -3.16 -4.25
C PRO A 32 -16.88 -2.14 -5.34
N THR A 33 -15.95 -1.23 -5.61
CA THR A 33 -15.99 -0.39 -6.81
C THR A 33 -14.81 -0.82 -7.67
N GLU A 34 -15.10 -1.25 -8.88
CA GLU A 34 -14.11 -1.78 -9.81
C GLU A 34 -13.15 -0.69 -10.30
N GLU A 35 -13.42 0.58 -9.99
CA GLU A 35 -12.67 1.74 -10.48
C GLU A 35 -11.70 2.31 -9.43
N CYS A 36 -10.62 2.90 -9.91
CA CYS A 36 -9.73 3.73 -9.11
C CYS A 36 -10.44 4.94 -8.54
N VAL A 37 -10.32 5.13 -7.23
CA VAL A 37 -10.80 6.32 -6.54
C VAL A 37 -9.62 7.19 -6.15
N LYS A 38 -9.74 8.49 -6.43
CA LYS A 38 -8.73 9.52 -6.16
C LYS A 38 -9.29 10.55 -5.21
N ILE A 39 -8.63 10.72 -4.07
CA ILE A 39 -9.07 11.64 -3.02
C ILE A 39 -7.91 12.53 -2.59
N ARG A 40 -8.22 13.78 -2.28
CA ARG A 40 -7.26 14.82 -1.89
C ARG A 40 -7.65 15.40 -0.55
N ALA A 41 -6.69 15.54 0.35
CA ALA A 41 -6.86 16.23 1.62
C ALA A 41 -5.56 16.89 2.07
N ASP A 42 -5.68 17.85 2.98
CA ASP A 42 -4.54 18.38 3.73
C ASP A 42 -4.30 17.52 4.97
N VAL A 43 -3.11 16.92 5.04
CA VAL A 43 -2.69 16.02 6.13
C VAL A 43 -1.40 16.58 6.72
N ALA A 44 -1.40 16.91 8.01
CA ALA A 44 -0.25 17.50 8.69
C ALA A 44 0.37 18.72 7.97
N GLY A 45 -0.48 19.57 7.37
CA GLY A 45 -0.04 20.76 6.62
C GLY A 45 0.44 20.50 5.19
N ARG A 46 0.28 19.27 4.67
CA ARG A 46 0.68 18.87 3.32
C ARG A 46 -0.52 18.46 2.48
N LYS A 47 -0.59 18.93 1.23
CA LYS A 47 -1.54 18.42 0.23
C LYS A 47 -1.19 16.99 -0.15
N VAL A 48 -2.01 16.03 0.27
CA VAL A 48 -1.88 14.61 -0.04
C VAL A 48 -2.95 14.20 -1.03
N THR A 49 -2.55 13.50 -2.09
CA THR A 49 -3.46 12.79 -3.01
C THR A 49 -3.26 11.30 -2.80
N VAL A 50 -4.36 10.57 -2.57
CA VAL A 50 -4.38 9.11 -2.45
C VAL A 50 -5.21 8.54 -3.59
N VAL A 51 -4.64 7.60 -4.34
CA VAL A 51 -5.32 6.82 -5.37
C VAL A 51 -5.33 5.35 -4.99
N THR A 52 -6.47 4.69 -5.12
CA THR A 52 -6.60 3.26 -4.85
C THR A 52 -7.54 2.60 -5.86
N PRO A 53 -7.15 1.49 -6.50
CA PRO A 53 -8.11 0.57 -7.10
C PRO A 53 -8.84 -0.14 -5.95
N LEU A 54 -10.15 0.09 -5.81
CA LEU A 54 -10.91 -0.37 -4.65
C LEU A 54 -11.15 -1.90 -4.64
N VAL A 55 -11.11 -2.54 -5.82
CA VAL A 55 -11.00 -4.00 -5.95
C VAL A 55 -9.64 -4.35 -6.53
N GLY A 56 -8.84 -5.14 -5.79
CA GLY A 56 -7.53 -5.63 -6.25
C GLY A 56 -7.47 -7.14 -6.10
N GLU A 57 -7.65 -7.88 -7.19
CA GLU A 57 -7.62 -9.35 -7.20
C GLU A 57 -6.21 -9.88 -7.50
N TRP A 58 -5.22 -9.47 -6.73
CA TRP A 58 -3.84 -9.95 -6.86
C TRP A 58 -3.64 -11.31 -6.15
N TYR A 59 -4.59 -12.24 -6.34
CA TYR A 59 -4.60 -13.59 -5.75
C TYR A 59 -4.17 -14.70 -6.70
N TYR A 60 -4.00 -14.34 -7.97
CA TYR A 60 -3.66 -15.27 -9.03
C TYR A 60 -2.43 -14.74 -9.75
N PRO A 61 -1.66 -15.60 -10.43
CA PRO A 61 -0.65 -15.14 -11.36
C PRO A 61 -1.28 -14.20 -12.39
N LEU A 62 -0.50 -13.23 -12.85
CA LEU A 62 -0.95 -12.15 -13.71
C LEU A 62 -1.72 -12.67 -14.92
N ASN A 63 -1.28 -13.78 -15.54
CA ASN A 63 -1.90 -14.41 -16.70
C ASN A 63 -3.36 -14.86 -16.46
N SER A 64 -3.71 -15.17 -15.21
CA SER A 64 -5.00 -15.67 -14.75
C SER A 64 -5.85 -14.56 -14.14
N THR A 65 -5.26 -13.41 -13.84
CA THR A 65 -5.96 -12.22 -13.36
C THR A 65 -6.80 -11.57 -14.47
N PRO A 66 -8.06 -11.18 -14.19
CA PRO A 66 -8.89 -10.45 -15.15
C PRO A 66 -8.24 -9.17 -15.69
N ASN A 67 -8.45 -8.88 -16.97
CA ASN A 67 -7.85 -7.73 -17.66
C ASN A 67 -8.20 -6.37 -17.02
N TRP A 68 -9.37 -6.26 -16.38
CA TRP A 68 -9.78 -5.01 -15.72
C TRP A 68 -8.89 -4.69 -14.51
N VAL A 69 -8.40 -5.70 -13.77
CA VAL A 69 -7.48 -5.49 -12.63
C VAL A 69 -6.15 -4.92 -13.12
N ARG A 70 -5.63 -5.44 -14.24
CA ARG A 70 -4.40 -4.95 -14.87
C ARG A 70 -4.58 -3.50 -15.32
N ARG A 71 -5.71 -3.20 -15.97
CA ARG A 71 -6.07 -1.86 -16.43
C ARG A 71 -6.13 -0.87 -15.28
N GLU A 72 -6.79 -1.23 -14.18
CA GLU A 72 -6.94 -0.34 -13.02
C GLU A 72 -5.63 -0.18 -12.23
N THR A 73 -4.79 -1.21 -12.21
CA THR A 73 -3.42 -1.10 -11.68
C THR A 73 -2.64 -0.03 -12.45
N LEU A 74 -2.63 -0.09 -13.79
CA LEU A 74 -1.99 0.94 -14.63
C LEU A 74 -2.66 2.31 -14.47
N ARG A 75 -4.00 2.35 -14.47
CA ARG A 75 -4.78 3.59 -14.34
C ARG A 75 -4.47 4.32 -13.04
N SER A 76 -4.28 3.59 -11.93
CA SER A 76 -3.98 4.17 -10.62
C SER A 76 -2.77 5.11 -10.64
N VAL A 77 -1.74 4.77 -11.41
CA VAL A 77 -0.53 5.60 -11.61
C VAL A 77 -0.81 6.79 -12.52
N THR A 78 -1.53 6.57 -13.63
CA THR A 78 -1.89 7.66 -14.58
C THR A 78 -2.75 8.76 -13.97
N LEU A 79 -3.50 8.45 -12.90
CA LEU A 79 -4.32 9.43 -12.16
C LEU A 79 -3.49 10.39 -11.29
N CYS A 80 -2.16 10.21 -11.23
CA CYS A 80 -1.23 10.96 -10.39
C CYS A 80 -0.15 11.75 -11.17
N PRO A 81 -0.46 12.56 -12.21
CA PRO A 81 0.57 13.24 -12.99
C PRO A 81 1.45 14.18 -12.13
N PRO A 82 2.77 14.31 -12.42
CA PRO A 82 3.54 13.58 -13.46
C PRO A 82 3.76 12.08 -13.18
N GLY A 83 3.54 11.64 -11.95
CA GLY A 83 3.68 10.27 -11.48
C GLY A 83 3.52 10.20 -9.96
N PRO A 84 3.19 9.06 -9.34
CA PRO A 84 3.14 8.95 -7.89
C PRO A 84 4.53 9.13 -7.26
N HIS A 85 4.58 9.69 -6.04
CA HIS A 85 5.84 9.76 -5.29
C HIS A 85 6.13 8.44 -4.59
N VAL A 86 5.08 7.80 -4.07
CA VAL A 86 5.18 6.54 -3.32
C VAL A 86 4.03 5.62 -3.69
N VAL A 87 4.36 4.34 -3.89
CA VAL A 87 3.41 3.23 -3.90
C VAL A 87 3.41 2.55 -2.54
N LEU A 88 2.27 2.53 -1.89
CA LEU A 88 2.05 1.79 -0.66
C LEU A 88 1.51 0.40 -1.02
N LEU A 89 2.38 -0.61 -0.90
CA LEU A 89 1.99 -2.01 -1.06
C LEU A 89 1.38 -2.49 0.26
N VAL A 90 0.06 -2.60 0.27
CA VAL A 90 -0.74 -2.88 1.46
C VAL A 90 -0.83 -4.38 1.71
N VAL A 91 -0.46 -4.79 2.92
CA VAL A 91 -0.42 -6.19 3.38
C VAL A 91 -1.06 -6.26 4.77
N ARG A 92 -1.86 -7.28 5.09
CA ARG A 92 -2.32 -7.47 6.48
C ARG A 92 -1.14 -7.87 7.37
N SER A 93 -1.07 -7.33 8.58
CA SER A 93 0.01 -7.60 9.53
C SER A 93 0.14 -9.09 9.88
N CYS A 94 -0.94 -9.87 9.87
CA CYS A 94 -0.92 -11.31 10.14
C CYS A 94 -0.89 -12.19 8.87
N ALA A 95 -0.79 -11.60 7.67
CA ALA A 95 -0.84 -12.37 6.43
C ALA A 95 0.29 -13.41 6.37
N SER A 96 -0.03 -14.62 5.91
CA SER A 96 0.96 -15.61 5.53
C SER A 96 1.56 -15.22 4.18
N ILE A 97 2.86 -14.92 4.16
CA ILE A 97 3.59 -14.50 2.97
C ILE A 97 4.40 -15.69 2.48
N THR A 98 3.88 -16.37 1.46
CA THR A 98 4.52 -17.50 0.78
C THR A 98 5.31 -17.03 -0.46
N GLU A 99 6.08 -17.91 -1.08
CA GLU A 99 6.74 -17.57 -2.36
C GLU A 99 5.70 -17.24 -3.45
N ASP A 100 4.60 -17.99 -3.54
CA ASP A 100 3.52 -17.69 -4.49
C ASP A 100 2.92 -16.30 -4.25
N TYR A 101 2.72 -15.93 -2.98
CA TYR A 101 2.28 -14.57 -2.62
C TYR A 101 3.24 -13.54 -3.22
N VAL A 102 4.55 -13.72 -3.02
CA VAL A 102 5.56 -12.77 -3.49
C VAL A 102 5.59 -12.73 -5.02
N CYS A 103 5.58 -13.87 -5.69
CA CYS A 103 5.55 -13.96 -7.16
C CYS A 103 4.35 -13.21 -7.74
N GLU A 104 3.14 -13.40 -7.19
CA GLU A 104 1.94 -12.70 -7.66
C GLU A 104 2.04 -11.19 -7.46
N ILE A 105 2.52 -10.73 -6.29
CA ILE A 105 2.77 -9.30 -6.06
C ILE A 105 3.77 -8.76 -7.08
N GLU A 106 4.86 -9.49 -7.33
CA GLU A 106 5.89 -9.09 -8.27
C GLU A 106 5.33 -8.93 -9.69
N GLU A 107 4.59 -9.91 -10.19
CA GLU A 107 4.00 -9.84 -11.52
C GLU A 107 3.02 -8.68 -11.69
N HIS A 108 2.21 -8.38 -10.66
CA HIS A 108 1.24 -7.29 -10.72
C HIS A 108 1.89 -5.91 -10.61
N LEU A 109 2.89 -5.77 -9.73
CA LEU A 109 3.54 -4.49 -9.51
C LEU A 109 4.48 -4.14 -10.68
N GLU A 110 5.17 -5.14 -11.26
CA GLU A 110 6.08 -4.94 -12.39
C GLU A 110 5.35 -4.56 -13.71
N LEU A 111 4.01 -4.62 -13.76
CA LEU A 111 3.21 -3.95 -14.80
C LEU A 111 3.52 -2.44 -14.89
N LEU A 112 3.93 -1.83 -13.78
CA LEU A 112 4.29 -0.42 -13.67
C LEU A 112 5.76 -0.16 -14.05
N GLY A 113 6.50 -1.20 -14.42
CA GLY A 113 7.94 -1.16 -14.69
C GLY A 113 8.78 -1.43 -13.43
N ARG A 114 10.01 -1.93 -13.63
CA ARG A 114 10.90 -2.36 -12.52
C ARG A 114 11.27 -1.23 -11.54
N ALA A 115 11.32 0.02 -12.01
CA ALA A 115 11.66 1.18 -11.18
C ALA A 115 10.62 1.48 -10.09
N VAL A 116 9.40 0.92 -10.19
CA VAL A 116 8.35 1.09 -9.17
C VAL A 116 8.82 0.66 -7.77
N TRP A 117 9.72 -0.32 -7.69
CA TRP A 117 10.22 -0.85 -6.43
C TRP A 117 10.98 0.21 -5.61
N ASP A 118 11.70 1.11 -6.27
CA ASP A 118 12.42 2.22 -5.61
C ASP A 118 11.46 3.21 -4.94
N HIS A 119 10.23 3.30 -5.44
CA HIS A 119 9.15 4.12 -4.91
C HIS A 119 8.15 3.33 -4.06
N THR A 120 8.40 2.04 -3.79
CA THR A 120 7.49 1.19 -3.05
C THR A 120 7.89 1.08 -1.57
N MET A 121 6.89 1.15 -0.69
CA MET A 121 6.98 0.86 0.74
C MET A 121 5.90 -0.15 1.13
N LEU A 122 6.26 -1.12 1.98
CA LEU A 122 5.27 -2.03 2.57
C LEU A 122 4.46 -1.33 3.66
N LEU A 123 3.14 -1.38 3.55
CA LEU A 123 2.22 -0.90 4.58
C LEU A 123 1.51 -2.08 5.20
N PHE A 124 1.89 -2.43 6.43
CA PHE A 124 1.20 -3.45 7.21
C PHE A 124 -0.04 -2.84 7.86
N THR A 125 -1.22 -3.35 7.53
CA THR A 125 -2.48 -2.93 8.15
C THR A 125 -2.87 -3.85 9.27
N ARG A 126 -3.82 -3.41 10.11
CA ARG A 126 -4.32 -4.18 11.26
C ARG A 126 -3.19 -4.54 12.23
N GLY A 127 -2.36 -3.55 12.58
CA GLY A 127 -1.26 -3.76 13.52
C GLY A 127 -1.70 -4.36 14.87
N ASP A 128 -2.97 -4.21 15.25
CA ASP A 128 -3.61 -4.86 16.39
C ASP A 128 -3.64 -6.39 16.31
N GLU A 129 -3.71 -6.98 15.11
CA GLU A 129 -3.71 -8.45 14.93
C GLU A 129 -2.35 -9.09 15.28
N LEU A 130 -1.29 -8.30 15.51
CA LEU A 130 -0.01 -8.80 16.00
C LEU A 130 -0.03 -9.12 17.51
N GLY A 131 -1.03 -8.64 18.26
CA GLY A 131 -1.13 -8.85 19.70
C GLY A 131 0.09 -8.31 20.46
N LEU A 132 0.83 -9.19 21.14
CA LEU A 132 2.04 -8.84 21.89
C LEU A 132 3.32 -8.89 21.04
N THR A 133 3.24 -9.38 19.80
CA THR A 133 4.39 -9.53 18.92
C THR A 133 4.66 -8.21 18.20
N SER A 134 5.91 -7.74 18.23
CA SER A 134 6.29 -6.57 17.44
C SER A 134 6.40 -6.94 15.95
N MET A 135 6.29 -5.95 15.07
CA MET A 135 6.47 -6.21 13.64
C MET A 135 7.90 -6.68 13.34
N GLU A 136 8.90 -6.16 14.05
CA GLU A 136 10.29 -6.58 13.96
C GLU A 136 10.46 -8.05 14.35
N GLN A 137 9.81 -8.48 15.44
CA GLN A 137 9.79 -9.88 15.86
C GLN A 137 9.15 -10.76 14.78
N ARG A 138 8.01 -10.35 14.22
CA ARG A 138 7.39 -11.06 13.09
C ARG A 138 8.36 -11.17 11.92
N ILE A 139 9.01 -10.08 11.51
CA ILE A 139 9.97 -10.10 10.39
C ILE A 139 11.13 -11.05 10.66
N SER A 140 11.68 -11.04 11.88
CA SER A 140 12.79 -11.92 12.27
C SER A 140 12.43 -13.41 12.31
N THR A 141 11.16 -13.73 12.58
CA THR A 141 10.66 -15.11 12.69
C THR A 141 9.96 -15.59 11.42
N SER A 142 9.75 -14.69 10.45
CA SER A 142 9.11 -15.00 9.18
C SER A 142 10.05 -15.73 8.22
N GLY A 143 9.45 -16.45 7.28
CA GLY A 143 10.19 -17.15 6.23
C GLY A 143 10.86 -16.20 5.22
N PRO A 144 11.68 -16.76 4.32
CA PRO A 144 12.48 -16.02 3.34
C PRO A 144 11.63 -15.15 2.40
N ALA A 145 10.39 -15.57 2.10
CA ALA A 145 9.47 -14.83 1.24
C ALA A 145 9.20 -13.40 1.74
N LEU A 146 8.89 -13.21 3.04
CA LEU A 146 8.66 -11.87 3.58
C LEU A 146 9.94 -11.02 3.54
N GLN A 147 11.09 -11.62 3.84
CA GLN A 147 12.37 -10.93 3.80
C GLN A 147 12.71 -10.47 2.38
N ARG A 148 12.50 -11.32 1.37
CA ARG A 148 12.66 -10.98 -0.04
C ARG A 148 11.76 -9.81 -0.45
N LEU A 149 10.49 -9.84 -0.04
CA LEU A 149 9.55 -8.76 -0.35
C LEU A 149 9.98 -7.43 0.29
N LEU A 150 10.44 -7.46 1.55
CA LEU A 150 11.00 -6.29 2.23
C LEU A 150 12.25 -5.76 1.53
N GLN A 151 13.17 -6.65 1.14
CA GLN A 151 14.39 -6.28 0.42
C GLN A 151 14.10 -5.62 -0.93
N LYS A 152 13.12 -6.13 -1.70
CA LYS A 152 12.66 -5.47 -2.93
C LYS A 152 12.13 -4.05 -2.66
N CYS A 153 11.52 -3.83 -1.51
CA CYS A 153 11.08 -2.50 -1.06
C CYS A 153 12.19 -1.71 -0.35
N GLY A 154 13.47 -2.06 -0.51
CA GLY A 154 14.59 -1.37 0.15
C GLY A 154 14.50 -1.37 1.68
N SER A 155 13.92 -2.42 2.27
CA SER A 155 13.64 -2.54 3.71
C SER A 155 12.70 -1.46 4.27
N ARG A 156 11.93 -0.78 3.40
CA ARG A 156 10.97 0.25 3.79
C ARG A 156 9.64 -0.37 4.18
N TYR A 157 9.23 -0.16 5.43
CA TYR A 157 7.89 -0.50 5.87
C TYR A 157 7.34 0.45 6.94
N HIS A 158 6.03 0.39 7.12
CA HIS A 158 5.31 1.03 8.21
C HIS A 158 4.14 0.14 8.65
N VAL A 159 3.80 0.21 9.93
CA VAL A 159 2.69 -0.55 10.54
C VAL A 159 1.61 0.43 10.93
N MET A 160 0.41 0.17 10.46
CA MET A 160 -0.76 1.01 10.65
C MET A 160 -1.86 0.24 11.37
N ASN A 161 -2.40 0.86 12.41
CA ASN A 161 -3.55 0.35 13.13
C ASN A 161 -4.79 1.18 12.76
N ASN A 162 -5.65 0.60 11.92
CA ASN A 162 -6.84 1.26 11.38
C ASN A 162 -8.03 1.30 12.36
N HIS A 163 -7.95 0.59 13.50
CA HIS A 163 -8.97 0.66 14.54
C HIS A 163 -8.83 1.95 15.39
N TYR A 164 -7.61 2.44 15.59
CA TYR A 164 -7.34 3.65 16.35
C TYR A 164 -7.21 4.87 15.43
N ARG A 165 -8.35 5.32 14.90
CA ARG A 165 -8.43 6.48 13.99
C ARG A 165 -7.97 7.81 14.59
N GLY A 166 -7.83 7.88 15.92
CA GLY A 166 -7.40 9.08 16.65
C GLY A 166 -5.89 9.18 16.89
N ASP A 167 -5.10 8.15 16.56
CA ASP A 167 -3.65 8.22 16.75
C ASP A 167 -2.99 9.00 15.60
N ALA A 168 -2.87 10.30 15.80
CA ALA A 168 -2.15 11.17 14.86
C ALA A 168 -0.65 10.83 14.76
N THR A 169 -0.09 10.04 15.69
CA THR A 169 1.33 9.72 15.75
C THR A 169 1.72 8.76 14.62
N GLN A 170 0.96 7.69 14.39
CA GLN A 170 1.22 6.76 13.27
C GLN A 170 1.18 7.49 11.92
N VAL A 171 0.20 8.38 11.71
CA VAL A 171 0.08 9.13 10.46
C VAL A 171 1.25 10.10 10.31
N LYS A 172 1.66 10.80 11.37
CA LYS A 172 2.84 11.69 11.34
C LYS A 172 4.12 10.93 11.00
N GLU A 173 4.35 9.77 11.61
CA GLU A 173 5.53 8.95 11.34
C GLU A 173 5.54 8.44 9.90
N LEU A 174 4.39 7.96 9.41
CA LEU A 174 4.23 7.56 8.02
C LEU A 174 4.53 8.74 7.09
N MET A 175 3.93 9.90 7.33
CA MET A 175 4.12 11.10 6.51
C MET A 175 5.59 11.50 6.41
N ARG A 176 6.34 11.44 7.52
CA ARG A 176 7.79 11.69 7.51
C ARG A 176 8.52 10.73 6.57
N LYS A 177 8.26 9.42 6.70
CA LYS A 177 8.88 8.39 5.83
C LYS A 177 8.53 8.60 4.35
N LEU A 178 7.28 9.00 4.05
CA LEU A 178 6.83 9.25 2.68
C LEU A 178 7.46 10.50 2.07
N GLU A 179 7.70 11.54 2.88
CA GLU A 179 8.39 12.76 2.44
C GLU A 179 9.86 12.50 2.15
N ASP A 180 10.53 11.72 2.99
CA ASP A 180 11.91 11.29 2.77
C ASP A 180 12.03 10.52 1.43
N MET A 181 11.08 9.62 1.14
CA MET A 181 11.02 8.93 -0.16
C MET A 181 10.73 9.87 -1.33
N ALA A 182 9.81 10.81 -1.15
CA ALA A 182 9.40 11.74 -2.19
C ALA A 182 10.51 12.74 -2.58
N ALA A 183 11.53 12.93 -1.73
CA ALA A 183 12.71 13.74 -2.06
C ALA A 183 13.52 13.15 -3.24
N GLY A 184 13.42 11.84 -3.47
CA GLY A 184 13.98 11.17 -4.65
C GLY A 184 13.22 11.42 -5.96
N GLY A 185 12.10 12.15 -5.92
CA GLY A 185 11.25 12.46 -7.07
C GLY A 185 9.99 11.59 -7.15
N CYS A 186 9.42 11.52 -8.36
CA CYS A 186 8.30 10.65 -8.70
C CYS A 186 8.65 9.84 -9.94
N PHE A 187 8.03 8.67 -10.10
CA PHE A 187 8.23 7.80 -11.26
C PHE A 187 7.02 7.78 -12.20
#